data_AF-A0A523Q0N9-F1
#
_entry.id   AF-A0A523Q0N9-F1
#
_cell.length_a   1.000
_cell.length_b   1.000
_cell.length_c   1.000
_cell.angle_alpha   90.00
_cell.angle_beta   90.00
_cell.angle_gamma   90.00
#
_symmetry.space_group_name_H-M   'P 1'
#
loop_
_entity.id
_entity.type
_entity.pdbx_description
1 polymer ?
#
loop_
_entity_poly.entity_id
_entity_poly.type
_entity_poly.pdbx_seq_one_letter_code
_entity_poly.pdbx_strand_id
1 'polypeptide(L)'
;MPRYKPSDCHALMLPVVLSDQIVPGSIAFALNYLIDHELDLSALDARFKNDETGASAYDPRVLLKIVLLAYSQGLISSRSIAAACARNVQFIAISGDSQPSHAHIAKFVVSLSDQIKPLFAQVLMTCDVQGLIGREMFAIDGVKLPSNASKERSGTHEELRHRAERLDKAADKILSLHQAQDKAGAQETLEPKRQARIDALRKEAARTREFLAEAPKRLNGKGQELKSNITDPDSAKMATNKGVIQGYAAQAAVDSAHQVIVAVDVVGSGSEQTMLIPMVEQAKPWGDDDTLITADAGYHSDTNVQALHDSNTPAMIADNKMRKRDERFTEQAKHKAKPDPLYDKQAATQTTKPLYFHAKDFRFNDDNTATCPAGKALLSSGRVHTSESGHPYQLYNAQASDCNACLLHQQCLKPRKVPEQESSKSGSSHSPRLGSSFRHSSPHCLPFSLLAGLRSRSAGSCSLQG
;
A
#
# COMPACT_ATOMS: atom_id res chain seq x y z
N MET A 1 -41.22 29.91 -15.38
CA MET A 1 -40.60 28.59 -15.68
C MET A 1 -39.36 28.82 -16.53
N PRO A 2 -38.22 28.17 -16.25
CA PRO A 2 -37.05 28.26 -17.11
C PRO A 2 -37.37 27.71 -18.51
N ARG A 3 -36.94 28.42 -19.55
CA ARG A 3 -37.19 28.08 -20.95
C ARG A 3 -35.96 27.37 -21.51
N TYR A 4 -36.02 26.05 -21.58
CA TYR A 4 -34.93 25.23 -22.12
C TYR A 4 -35.00 25.17 -23.65
N LYS A 5 -33.84 24.94 -24.28
CA LYS A 5 -33.79 24.53 -25.69
C LYS A 5 -34.43 23.14 -25.81
N PRO A 6 -35.28 22.88 -26.82
CA PRO A 6 -35.81 21.55 -27.05
C PRO A 6 -34.66 20.58 -27.36
N SER A 7 -34.73 19.37 -26.80
CA SER A 7 -33.82 18.27 -27.15
C SER A 7 -34.40 17.54 -28.35
N ASP A 8 -33.64 17.50 -29.44
CA ASP A 8 -33.98 16.70 -30.61
C ASP A 8 -33.37 15.29 -30.46
N CYS A 9 -34.21 14.27 -30.56
CA CYS A 9 -33.83 12.86 -30.46
C CYS A 9 -34.12 12.09 -31.77
N HIS A 10 -34.36 12.79 -32.88
CA HIS A 10 -34.56 12.17 -34.20
C HIS A 10 -33.24 11.60 -34.77
N ALA A 11 -33.38 10.65 -35.69
CA ALA A 11 -32.23 10.05 -36.36
C ALA A 11 -31.47 11.09 -37.20
N LEU A 12 -30.19 11.26 -36.91
CA LEU A 12 -29.28 12.14 -37.63
C LEU A 12 -28.25 11.30 -38.38
N MET A 13 -28.20 11.42 -39.71
CA MET A 13 -27.13 10.83 -40.52
C MET A 13 -25.96 11.80 -40.58
N LEU A 14 -24.79 11.36 -40.11
CA LEU A 14 -23.57 12.15 -40.09
C LEU A 14 -22.56 11.54 -41.07
N PRO A 15 -22.25 12.20 -42.21
CA PRO A 15 -21.12 11.79 -43.03
C PRO A 15 -19.82 12.08 -42.26
N VAL A 16 -19.05 11.02 -41.98
CA VAL A 16 -17.76 11.15 -41.26
C VAL A 16 -16.62 10.94 -42.24
N VAL A 17 -15.82 11.98 -42.44
CA VAL A 17 -14.54 11.90 -43.16
C VAL A 17 -13.45 11.63 -42.13
N LEU A 18 -12.89 10.42 -42.11
CA LEU A 18 -11.97 9.98 -41.07
C LEU A 18 -10.72 10.85 -40.97
N SER A 19 -10.13 11.26 -42.10
CA SER A 19 -8.95 12.14 -42.13
C SER A 19 -9.20 13.47 -41.39
N ASP A 20 -10.41 14.01 -41.50
CA ASP A 20 -10.77 15.31 -40.93
C ASP A 20 -10.96 15.25 -39.42
N GLN A 21 -11.10 14.04 -38.85
CA GLN A 21 -11.23 13.83 -37.40
C GLN A 21 -9.86 13.83 -36.71
N ILE A 22 -8.77 13.69 -37.46
CA ILE A 22 -7.39 13.82 -36.98
C ILE A 22 -6.95 15.27 -37.20
N VAL A 23 -7.47 16.17 -36.34
CA VAL A 23 -7.32 17.62 -36.51
C VAL A 23 -5.86 18.06 -36.30
N PRO A 24 -5.25 18.81 -37.23
CA PRO A 24 -3.91 19.37 -37.06
C PRO A 24 -3.76 20.16 -35.75
N GLY A 25 -2.61 19.99 -35.08
CA GLY A 25 -2.33 20.58 -33.77
C GLY A 25 -2.94 19.81 -32.57
N SER A 26 -3.76 18.80 -32.81
CA SER A 26 -4.20 17.88 -31.76
C SER A 26 -3.14 16.83 -31.42
N ILE A 27 -3.22 16.25 -30.22
CA ILE A 27 -2.36 15.12 -29.83
C ILE A 27 -2.54 13.92 -30.75
N ALA A 28 -3.76 13.67 -31.23
CA ALA A 28 -4.06 12.59 -32.17
C ALA A 28 -3.30 12.78 -33.50
N PHE A 29 -3.22 14.02 -34.00
CA PHE A 29 -2.47 14.34 -35.19
C PHE A 29 -0.95 14.18 -34.98
N ALA A 30 -0.42 14.74 -33.90
CA ALA A 30 1.02 14.63 -33.59
C ALA A 30 1.46 13.16 -33.47
N LEU A 31 0.68 12.36 -32.75
CA LEU A 31 0.93 10.93 -32.59
C LEU A 31 0.79 10.16 -33.90
N ASN A 32 -0.22 10.46 -34.71
CA ASN A 32 -0.38 9.83 -36.03
C ASN A 32 0.82 10.14 -36.93
N TYR A 33 1.22 11.41 -37.00
CA TYR A 33 2.36 11.87 -37.80
C TYR A 33 3.68 11.23 -37.35
N LEU A 34 3.98 11.27 -36.05
CA LEU A 34 5.21 10.68 -35.49
C LEU A 34 5.31 9.18 -35.83
N ILE A 35 4.23 8.42 -35.65
CA ILE A 35 4.23 6.97 -35.89
C ILE A 35 4.33 6.64 -37.39
N ASP A 36 3.78 7.46 -38.26
CA ASP A 36 3.79 7.22 -39.71
C ASP A 36 5.09 7.65 -40.38
N HIS A 37 5.75 8.69 -39.86
CA HIS A 37 6.84 9.35 -40.57
C HIS A 37 8.18 9.37 -39.82
N GLU A 38 8.18 9.40 -38.49
CA GLU A 38 9.41 9.58 -37.70
C GLU A 38 9.89 8.29 -37.03
N LEU A 39 8.98 7.36 -36.72
CA LEU A 39 9.31 6.12 -36.01
C LEU A 39 9.54 4.93 -36.95
N ASP A 40 10.68 4.29 -36.78
CA ASP A 40 11.00 3.00 -37.38
C ASP A 40 10.38 1.86 -36.56
N LEU A 41 9.40 1.20 -37.18
CA LEU A 41 8.65 0.08 -36.63
C LEU A 41 9.01 -1.25 -37.30
N SER A 42 10.08 -1.30 -38.11
CA SER A 42 10.48 -2.50 -38.85
C SER A 42 10.70 -3.72 -37.95
N ALA A 43 11.27 -3.51 -36.76
CA ALA A 43 11.46 -4.57 -35.77
C ALA A 43 10.14 -5.12 -35.20
N LEU A 44 9.12 -4.27 -35.09
CA LEU A 44 7.79 -4.67 -34.65
C LEU A 44 7.04 -5.39 -35.78
N ASP A 45 7.17 -4.90 -37.00
CA ASP A 45 6.58 -5.48 -38.21
C ASP A 45 7.13 -6.88 -38.53
N ALA A 46 8.44 -7.09 -38.35
CA ALA A 46 9.12 -8.38 -38.56
C ALA A 46 8.57 -9.54 -37.71
N ARG A 47 7.75 -9.25 -36.69
CA ARG A 47 7.11 -10.26 -35.83
C ARG A 47 5.85 -10.85 -36.47
N PHE A 48 5.27 -10.15 -37.44
CA PHE A 48 4.09 -10.61 -38.15
C PHE A 48 4.52 -11.46 -39.34
N LYS A 49 4.28 -12.76 -39.23
CA LYS A 49 4.54 -13.75 -40.29
C LYS A 49 3.21 -14.21 -40.85
N ASN A 50 2.60 -13.34 -41.67
CA ASN A 50 1.34 -13.64 -42.33
C ASN A 50 1.64 -14.25 -43.71
N ASP A 51 0.87 -15.26 -44.08
CA ASP A 51 0.76 -15.77 -45.45
C ASP A 51 -0.58 -15.32 -46.06
N GLU A 52 -0.85 -15.70 -47.32
CA GLU A 52 -2.12 -15.40 -47.97
C GLU A 52 -3.31 -16.16 -47.35
N THR A 53 -3.05 -17.13 -46.47
CA THR A 53 -4.09 -17.93 -45.81
C THR A 53 -4.29 -17.50 -44.36
N GLY A 54 -5.53 -17.63 -43.86
CA GLY A 54 -5.87 -17.25 -42.49
C GLY A 54 -6.37 -15.81 -42.33
N ALA A 55 -6.48 -15.36 -41.08
CA ALA A 55 -7.02 -14.04 -40.77
C ALA A 55 -5.94 -12.96 -40.91
N SER A 56 -6.27 -11.85 -41.56
CA SER A 56 -5.39 -10.69 -41.69
C SER A 56 -4.97 -10.14 -40.32
N ALA A 57 -3.69 -9.83 -40.17
CA ALA A 57 -3.21 -9.16 -38.97
C ALA A 57 -3.57 -7.67 -38.97
N TYR A 58 -3.71 -7.10 -37.77
CA TYR A 58 -3.76 -5.65 -37.60
C TYR A 58 -2.35 -5.06 -37.77
N ASP A 59 -2.27 -3.93 -38.48
CA ASP A 59 -1.03 -3.18 -38.64
C ASP A 59 -0.47 -2.74 -37.27
N PRO A 60 0.81 -3.03 -36.95
CA PRO A 60 1.43 -2.59 -35.70
C PRO A 60 1.44 -1.06 -35.51
N ARG A 61 1.51 -0.24 -36.57
CA ARG A 61 1.36 1.22 -36.47
C ARG A 61 0.00 1.58 -35.93
N VAL A 62 -1.06 0.99 -36.47
CA VAL A 62 -2.44 1.26 -36.04
C VAL A 62 -2.63 0.86 -34.58
N LEU A 63 -2.15 -0.32 -34.18
CA LEU A 63 -2.23 -0.77 -32.79
C LEU A 63 -1.45 0.15 -31.84
N LEU A 64 -0.25 0.59 -32.22
CA LEU A 64 0.56 1.53 -31.43
C LEU A 64 -0.16 2.88 -31.27
N LYS A 65 -0.73 3.41 -32.37
CA LYS A 65 -1.46 4.68 -32.35
C LYS A 65 -2.64 4.63 -31.38
N ILE A 66 -3.45 3.57 -31.47
CA ILE A 66 -4.62 3.36 -30.61
C ILE A 66 -4.22 3.30 -29.13
N VAL A 67 -3.16 2.54 -28.80
CA VAL A 67 -2.70 2.37 -27.42
C VAL A 67 -2.19 3.69 -26.85
N LEU A 68 -1.35 4.42 -27.59
CA LEU A 68 -0.79 5.68 -27.12
C LEU A 68 -1.85 6.78 -27.02
N LEU A 69 -2.80 6.87 -27.97
CA LEU A 69 -3.92 7.81 -27.88
C LEU A 69 -4.82 7.48 -26.69
N ALA A 70 -5.06 6.19 -26.42
CA ALA A 70 -5.81 5.77 -25.27
C ALA A 70 -5.15 6.20 -23.96
N TYR A 71 -3.85 5.98 -23.81
CA TYR A 71 -3.11 6.37 -22.61
C TYR A 71 -3.09 7.88 -22.41
N SER A 72 -2.98 8.67 -23.49
CA SER A 72 -3.06 10.13 -23.38
C SER A 72 -4.44 10.63 -22.94
N GLN A 73 -5.49 9.84 -23.11
CA GLN A 73 -6.85 10.12 -22.65
C GLN A 73 -7.20 9.42 -21.31
N GLY A 74 -6.25 8.75 -20.66
CA GLY A 74 -6.46 8.03 -19.40
C GLY A 74 -7.18 6.67 -19.55
N LEU A 75 -7.31 6.17 -20.78
CA LEU A 75 -7.94 4.87 -21.07
C LEU A 75 -6.90 3.73 -20.99
N ILE A 76 -6.70 3.19 -19.80
CA ILE A 76 -5.65 2.18 -19.55
C ILE A 76 -6.09 0.72 -19.75
N SER A 77 -7.39 0.44 -19.80
CA SER A 77 -7.91 -0.93 -19.91
C SER A 77 -8.06 -1.36 -21.37
N SER A 78 -7.56 -2.54 -21.73
CA SER A 78 -7.75 -3.08 -23.09
C SER A 78 -9.22 -3.18 -23.51
N ARG A 79 -10.15 -3.35 -22.56
CA ARG A 79 -11.59 -3.34 -22.84
C ARG A 79 -12.11 -1.93 -23.10
N SER A 80 -11.63 -0.92 -22.36
CA SER A 80 -12.02 0.47 -22.62
C SER A 80 -11.45 0.95 -23.94
N ILE A 81 -10.23 0.53 -24.29
CA ILE A 81 -9.62 0.83 -25.59
C ILE A 81 -10.42 0.21 -26.73
N ALA A 82 -10.77 -1.08 -26.63
CA ALA A 82 -11.62 -1.74 -27.64
C ALA A 82 -13.00 -1.05 -27.78
N ALA A 83 -13.62 -0.66 -26.67
CA ALA A 83 -14.87 0.09 -26.69
C ALA A 83 -14.73 1.48 -27.31
N ALA A 84 -13.59 2.15 -27.10
CA ALA A 84 -13.28 3.43 -27.74
C ALA A 84 -13.13 3.28 -29.26
N CYS A 85 -12.45 2.22 -29.74
CA CYS A 85 -12.33 1.92 -31.16
C CYS A 85 -13.70 1.72 -31.86
N ALA A 86 -14.71 1.26 -31.13
CA ALA A 86 -16.05 1.04 -31.68
C ALA A 86 -17.00 2.25 -31.59
N ARG A 87 -16.69 3.27 -30.76
CA ARG A 87 -17.66 4.32 -30.40
C ARG A 87 -17.11 5.74 -30.45
N ASN A 88 -15.80 5.91 -30.39
CA ASN A 88 -15.16 7.22 -30.39
C ASN A 88 -14.61 7.52 -31.78
N VAL A 89 -15.12 8.60 -32.37
CA VAL A 89 -14.78 9.01 -33.74
C VAL A 89 -13.27 9.22 -33.96
N GLN A 90 -12.52 9.67 -32.95
CA GLN A 90 -11.06 9.84 -33.08
C GLN A 90 -10.35 8.49 -33.15
N PHE A 91 -10.82 7.49 -32.41
CA PHE A 91 -10.24 6.14 -32.47
C PHE A 91 -10.62 5.45 -33.77
N ILE A 92 -11.87 5.60 -34.21
CA ILE A 92 -12.32 5.11 -35.53
C ILE A 92 -11.46 5.73 -36.64
N ALA A 93 -11.16 7.03 -36.54
CA ALA A 93 -10.32 7.70 -37.52
C ALA A 93 -8.87 7.22 -37.52
N ILE A 94 -8.24 7.14 -36.34
CA ILE A 94 -6.86 6.62 -36.21
C ILE A 94 -6.75 5.14 -36.63
N SER A 95 -7.79 4.35 -36.36
CA SER A 95 -7.78 2.92 -36.67
C SER A 95 -8.23 2.59 -38.09
N GLY A 96 -8.72 3.57 -38.85
CA GLY A 96 -9.37 3.33 -40.14
C GLY A 96 -10.59 2.42 -40.01
N ASP A 97 -11.38 2.60 -38.93
CA ASP A 97 -12.51 1.74 -38.52
C ASP A 97 -12.11 0.28 -38.19
N SER A 98 -10.83 0.03 -37.95
CA SER A 98 -10.40 -1.23 -37.35
C SER A 98 -10.86 -1.29 -35.90
N GLN A 99 -11.55 -2.37 -35.52
CA GLN A 99 -12.08 -2.59 -34.17
C GLN A 99 -11.41 -3.80 -33.50
N PRO A 100 -10.12 -3.69 -33.13
CA PRO A 100 -9.39 -4.80 -32.52
C PRO A 100 -10.02 -5.17 -31.18
N SER A 101 -10.18 -6.47 -30.94
CA SER A 101 -10.71 -6.95 -29.67
C SER A 101 -9.73 -6.67 -28.51
N HIS A 102 -10.26 -6.59 -27.29
CA HIS A 102 -9.45 -6.39 -26.08
C HIS A 102 -8.32 -7.42 -25.92
N ALA A 103 -8.49 -8.64 -26.44
CA ALA A 103 -7.47 -9.67 -26.41
C ALA A 103 -6.29 -9.35 -27.34
N HIS A 104 -6.56 -8.82 -28.54
CA HIS A 104 -5.51 -8.37 -29.47
C HIS A 104 -4.73 -7.19 -28.90
N ILE A 105 -5.43 -6.19 -28.35
CA ILE A 105 -4.79 -5.03 -27.71
C ILE A 105 -3.92 -5.48 -26.54
N ALA A 106 -4.42 -6.34 -25.66
CA ALA A 106 -3.64 -6.84 -24.52
C ALA A 106 -2.42 -7.64 -24.97
N LYS A 107 -2.57 -8.52 -25.96
CA LYS A 107 -1.46 -9.29 -26.54
C LYS A 107 -0.40 -8.37 -27.14
N PHE A 108 -0.82 -7.33 -27.86
CA PHE A 108 0.08 -6.34 -28.44
C PHE A 108 0.86 -5.58 -27.37
N VAL A 109 0.21 -5.05 -26.33
CA VAL A 109 0.88 -4.32 -25.23
C VAL A 109 1.92 -5.20 -24.52
N VAL A 110 1.58 -6.46 -24.22
CA VAL A 110 2.54 -7.41 -23.61
C VAL A 110 3.73 -7.64 -24.53
N SER A 111 3.49 -7.71 -25.84
CA SER A 111 4.53 -7.94 -26.83
C SER A 111 5.50 -6.75 -26.98
N LEU A 112 5.11 -5.54 -26.57
CA LEU A 112 5.87 -4.30 -26.78
C LEU A 112 7.11 -4.13 -25.89
N SER A 113 7.27 -4.96 -24.85
CA SER A 113 8.32 -4.82 -23.82
C SER A 113 9.72 -4.59 -24.39
N ASP A 114 10.07 -5.33 -25.43
CA ASP A 114 11.43 -5.35 -25.97
C ASP A 114 11.67 -4.18 -26.94
N GLN A 115 10.59 -3.60 -27.49
CA GLN A 115 10.65 -2.57 -28.53
C GLN A 115 10.35 -1.16 -27.99
N ILE A 116 9.75 -1.05 -26.81
CA ILE A 116 9.36 0.26 -26.26
C ILE A 116 10.56 1.16 -25.95
N LYS A 117 11.69 0.59 -25.45
CA LYS A 117 12.89 1.36 -25.15
C LYS A 117 13.55 1.93 -26.43
N PRO A 118 13.79 1.12 -27.50
CA PRO A 118 14.23 1.66 -28.79
C PRO A 118 13.30 2.73 -29.36
N LEU A 119 11.98 2.52 -29.33
CA LEU A 119 11.01 3.50 -29.84
C LEU A 119 11.03 4.80 -29.03
N PHE A 120 11.15 4.70 -27.70
CA PHE A 120 11.30 5.88 -26.84
C PHE A 120 12.57 6.66 -27.17
N ALA A 121 13.70 5.98 -27.41
CA ALA A 121 14.94 6.64 -27.82
C ALA A 121 14.78 7.38 -29.17
N GLN A 122 14.05 6.82 -30.13
CA GLN A 122 13.75 7.51 -31.40
C GLN A 122 12.93 8.79 -31.18
N VAL A 123 11.93 8.74 -30.29
CA VAL A 123 11.16 9.95 -29.92
C VAL A 123 12.08 11.03 -29.33
N LEU A 124 13.02 10.65 -28.47
CA LEU A 124 14.00 11.59 -27.91
C LEU A 124 14.94 12.16 -28.98
N MET A 125 15.37 11.37 -29.96
CA MET A 125 16.14 11.87 -31.11
C MET A 125 15.34 12.92 -31.89
N THR A 126 14.05 12.67 -32.14
CA THR A 126 13.17 13.65 -32.80
C THR A 126 13.04 14.93 -31.97
N CYS A 127 12.87 14.82 -30.64
CA CYS A 127 12.84 15.97 -29.74
C CYS A 127 14.17 16.75 -29.75
N ASP A 128 15.30 16.05 -29.77
CA ASP A 128 16.63 16.65 -29.80
C ASP A 128 16.88 17.44 -31.09
N VAL A 129 16.57 16.85 -32.25
CA VAL A 129 16.68 17.52 -33.56
C VAL A 129 15.78 18.76 -33.65
N GLN A 130 14.63 18.74 -32.98
CA GLN A 130 13.71 19.88 -32.91
C GLN A 130 14.12 20.92 -31.86
N GLY A 131 15.21 20.70 -31.11
CA GLY A 131 15.66 21.61 -30.06
C GLY A 131 14.73 21.66 -28.84
N LEU A 132 13.96 20.60 -28.60
CA LEU A 132 13.01 20.51 -27.47
C LEU A 132 13.67 20.00 -26.18
N ILE A 133 14.92 19.55 -26.23
CA ILE A 133 15.68 19.17 -25.04
C ILE A 133 16.60 20.34 -24.71
N GLY A 134 16.34 21.02 -23.58
CA GLY A 134 17.12 22.19 -23.17
C GLY A 134 18.53 21.86 -22.67
N ARG A 135 18.74 20.67 -22.11
CA ARG A 135 20.03 20.14 -21.62
C ARG A 135 20.64 20.88 -20.42
N GLU A 136 20.06 21.98 -19.97
CA GLU A 136 20.61 22.75 -18.84
C GLU A 136 20.45 22.03 -17.50
N MET A 137 19.27 21.46 -17.26
CA MET A 137 18.95 20.82 -15.99
C MET A 137 17.97 19.67 -16.17
N PHE A 138 18.29 18.52 -15.54
CA PHE A 138 17.43 17.35 -15.48
C PHE A 138 16.95 17.09 -14.06
N ALA A 139 15.63 17.08 -13.87
CA ALA A 139 14.98 16.80 -12.61
C ALA A 139 14.55 15.33 -12.52
N ILE A 140 15.00 14.63 -11.48
CA ILE A 140 14.67 13.23 -11.23
C ILE A 140 13.63 13.16 -10.11
N ASP A 141 12.48 12.58 -10.42
CA ASP A 141 11.42 12.31 -9.46
C ASP A 141 10.84 10.90 -9.66
N GLY A 142 10.25 10.35 -8.59
CA GLY A 142 9.74 9.00 -8.56
C GLY A 142 8.31 8.91 -8.02
N VAL A 143 7.54 7.96 -8.55
CA VAL A 143 6.21 7.63 -8.06
C VAL A 143 6.07 6.13 -7.80
N LYS A 144 5.37 5.79 -6.72
CA LYS A 144 5.03 4.41 -6.37
C LYS A 144 3.71 4.02 -7.02
N LEU A 145 3.78 3.12 -7.99
CA LEU A 145 2.63 2.62 -8.75
C LEU A 145 2.20 1.25 -8.23
N PRO A 146 0.89 1.03 -8.00
CA PRO A 146 0.39 -0.28 -7.58
C PRO A 146 0.49 -1.29 -8.74
N SER A 147 0.85 -2.52 -8.40
CA SER A 147 0.77 -3.68 -9.28
C SER A 147 -0.60 -4.36 -9.18
N ASN A 148 -0.95 -5.19 -10.16
CA ASN A 148 -2.12 -6.07 -10.08
C ASN A 148 -1.81 -7.34 -9.25
N ALA A 149 -1.14 -7.18 -8.11
CA ALA A 149 -0.75 -8.26 -7.23
C ALA A 149 -1.15 -7.97 -5.78
N SER A 150 -1.66 -8.98 -5.08
CA SER A 150 -2.04 -8.84 -3.68
C SER A 150 -0.79 -8.84 -2.79
N LYS A 151 -0.64 -7.82 -1.94
CA LYS A 151 0.42 -7.78 -0.91
C LYS A 151 0.37 -8.94 0.08
N GLU A 152 -0.75 -9.63 0.20
CA GLU A 152 -0.84 -10.83 1.03
C GLU A 152 -0.04 -11.98 0.41
N ARG A 153 0.11 -11.99 -0.92
CA ARG A 153 0.88 -12.96 -1.73
C ARG A 153 2.38 -12.70 -1.76
N SER A 154 2.89 -11.76 -0.96
CA SER A 154 4.33 -11.47 -0.90
C SER A 154 4.98 -11.83 0.44
N GLY A 155 6.13 -12.48 0.38
CA GLY A 155 6.93 -12.90 1.52
C GLY A 155 8.32 -13.38 1.09
N THR A 156 9.17 -13.74 2.04
CA THR A 156 10.38 -14.53 1.72
C THR A 156 9.98 -15.97 1.37
N HIS A 157 10.87 -16.75 0.76
CA HIS A 157 10.62 -18.15 0.43
C HIS A 157 10.22 -18.96 1.66
N GLU A 158 10.83 -18.67 2.82
CA GLU A 158 10.46 -19.32 4.08
C GLU A 158 9.06 -18.91 4.55
N GLU A 159 8.74 -17.62 4.51
CA GLU A 159 7.40 -17.11 4.87
C GLU A 159 6.31 -17.71 3.94
N LEU A 160 6.61 -17.84 2.65
CA LEU A 160 5.73 -18.42 1.64
C LEU A 160 5.57 -19.94 1.83
N ARG A 161 6.64 -20.67 2.18
CA ARG A 161 6.58 -22.10 2.51
C ARG A 161 5.67 -22.35 3.71
N HIS A 162 5.92 -21.65 4.81
CA HIS A 162 5.07 -21.74 6.00
C HIS A 162 3.62 -21.32 5.72
N ARG A 163 3.41 -20.37 4.81
CA ARG A 163 2.05 -20.03 4.40
C ARG A 163 1.37 -21.17 3.66
N ALA A 164 2.05 -21.83 2.73
CA ALA A 164 1.50 -22.98 2.02
C ALA A 164 1.08 -24.09 3.00
N GLU A 165 1.94 -24.41 3.97
CA GLU A 165 1.64 -25.36 5.04
C GLU A 165 0.42 -24.95 5.89
N ARG A 166 0.29 -23.66 6.21
CA ARG A 166 -0.86 -23.13 6.95
C ARG A 166 -2.15 -23.24 6.15
N LEU A 167 -2.11 -23.01 4.84
CA LEU A 167 -3.27 -23.16 3.96
C LEU A 167 -3.72 -24.62 3.89
N ASP A 168 -2.78 -25.56 3.78
CA ASP A 168 -3.05 -27.00 3.81
C ASP A 168 -3.67 -27.42 5.16
N LYS A 169 -3.06 -27.02 6.29
CA LYS A 169 -3.62 -27.27 7.63
C LYS A 169 -5.02 -26.69 7.82
N ALA A 170 -5.30 -25.53 7.24
CA ALA A 170 -6.63 -24.93 7.29
C ALA A 170 -7.65 -25.74 6.47
N ALA A 171 -7.26 -26.23 5.30
CA ALA A 171 -8.09 -27.12 4.48
C ALA A 171 -8.38 -28.44 5.22
N ASP A 172 -7.37 -29.05 5.83
CA ASP A 172 -7.50 -30.31 6.57
C ASP A 172 -8.36 -30.13 7.83
N LYS A 173 -8.28 -28.98 8.51
CA LYS A 173 -9.17 -28.66 9.65
C LYS A 173 -10.64 -28.56 9.21
N ILE A 174 -10.93 -27.97 8.05
CA ILE A 174 -12.30 -27.89 7.54
C ILE A 174 -12.81 -29.30 7.22
N LEU A 175 -11.96 -30.14 6.61
CA LEU A 175 -12.28 -31.54 6.32
C LEU A 175 -12.54 -32.35 7.60
N SER A 176 -11.69 -32.21 8.63
CA SER A 176 -11.84 -32.93 9.89
C SER A 176 -13.09 -32.52 10.66
N LEU A 177 -13.42 -31.21 10.66
CA LEU A 177 -14.65 -30.71 11.27
C LEU A 177 -15.89 -31.26 10.56
N HIS A 178 -15.84 -31.37 9.23
CA HIS A 178 -16.94 -31.98 8.47
C HIS A 178 -17.09 -33.46 8.78
N GLN A 179 -16.01 -34.25 8.75
CA GLN A 179 -16.04 -35.67 9.10
C GLN A 179 -16.56 -35.93 10.54
N ALA A 180 -16.29 -35.02 11.47
CA ALA A 180 -16.81 -35.07 12.83
C ALA A 180 -18.33 -34.78 12.90
N GLN A 181 -18.84 -33.89 12.06
CA GLN A 181 -20.28 -33.57 11.94
C GLN A 181 -21.06 -34.73 11.31
N ASP A 182 -20.51 -35.37 10.28
CA ASP A 182 -21.14 -36.52 9.61
C ASP A 182 -21.29 -37.71 10.57
N LYS A 183 -20.28 -37.94 11.43
CA LYS A 183 -20.32 -38.97 12.48
C LYS A 183 -21.36 -38.69 13.57
N ALA A 184 -21.81 -37.45 13.73
CA ALA A 184 -22.83 -37.04 14.70
C ALA A 184 -24.28 -37.16 14.17
N GLY A 185 -24.49 -37.75 12.98
CA GLY A 185 -25.81 -38.17 12.51
C GLY A 185 -26.53 -37.20 11.57
N ALA A 186 -25.89 -36.12 11.12
CA ALA A 186 -26.42 -35.30 10.03
C ALA A 186 -25.81 -35.78 8.70
N GLN A 187 -26.59 -36.54 7.91
CA GLN A 187 -26.26 -36.78 6.50
C GLN A 187 -26.56 -35.52 5.69
N GLU A 188 -25.73 -34.49 5.82
CA GLU A 188 -25.75 -33.34 4.90
C GLU A 188 -24.53 -33.43 3.98
N THR A 189 -24.79 -33.56 2.68
CA THR A 189 -23.76 -33.47 1.63
C THR A 189 -22.90 -32.23 1.85
N LEU A 190 -21.57 -32.34 1.70
CA LEU A 190 -20.63 -31.23 1.84
C LEU A 190 -21.15 -30.01 1.08
N GLU A 191 -21.58 -28.98 1.82
CA GLU A 191 -22.13 -27.76 1.23
C GLU A 191 -21.20 -27.28 0.10
N PRO A 192 -21.68 -27.08 -1.13
CA PRO A 192 -20.82 -26.81 -2.29
C PRO A 192 -19.89 -25.61 -2.08
N LYS A 193 -20.32 -24.65 -1.24
CA LYS A 193 -19.50 -23.50 -0.80
C LYS A 193 -18.28 -23.91 0.05
N ARG A 194 -18.43 -24.92 0.91
CA ARG A 194 -17.36 -25.42 1.78
C ARG A 194 -16.35 -26.23 0.98
N GLN A 195 -16.80 -27.06 0.03
CA GLN A 195 -15.92 -27.78 -0.89
C GLN A 195 -15.10 -26.80 -1.76
N ALA A 196 -15.77 -25.82 -2.37
CA ALA A 196 -15.09 -24.77 -3.14
C ALA A 196 -14.04 -24.01 -2.31
N ARG A 197 -14.28 -23.82 -1.01
CA ARG A 197 -13.31 -23.19 -0.11
C ARG A 197 -12.08 -24.07 0.15
N ILE A 198 -12.26 -25.37 0.36
CA ILE A 198 -11.17 -26.33 0.52
C ILE A 198 -10.32 -26.36 -0.77
N ASP A 199 -10.97 -26.48 -1.92
CA ASP A 199 -10.30 -26.54 -3.22
C ASP A 199 -9.54 -25.24 -3.51
N ALA A 200 -10.11 -24.08 -3.16
CA ALA A 200 -9.44 -22.79 -3.28
C ALA A 200 -8.18 -22.70 -2.40
N LEU A 201 -8.25 -23.17 -1.14
CA LEU A 201 -7.09 -23.17 -0.23
C LEU A 201 -5.97 -24.08 -0.73
N ARG A 202 -6.32 -25.30 -1.17
CA ARG A 202 -5.36 -26.26 -1.71
C ARG A 202 -4.74 -25.79 -3.02
N LYS A 203 -5.54 -25.18 -3.91
CA LYS A 203 -5.06 -24.58 -5.16
C LYS A 203 -4.08 -23.42 -4.91
N GLU A 204 -4.36 -22.58 -3.92
CA GLU A 204 -3.45 -21.50 -3.52
C GLU A 204 -2.15 -22.03 -2.90
N ALA A 205 -2.23 -23.07 -2.06
CA ALA A 205 -1.05 -23.74 -1.50
C ALA A 205 -0.19 -24.38 -2.61
N ALA A 206 -0.81 -25.08 -3.56
CA ALA A 206 -0.13 -25.68 -4.71
C ALA A 206 0.58 -24.61 -5.58
N ARG A 207 -0.11 -23.52 -5.93
CA ARG A 207 0.50 -22.39 -6.66
C ARG A 207 1.69 -21.79 -5.91
N THR A 208 1.60 -21.67 -4.59
CA THR A 208 2.71 -21.17 -3.77
C THR A 208 3.91 -22.11 -3.84
N ARG A 209 3.69 -23.44 -3.80
CA ARG A 209 4.76 -24.45 -3.91
C ARG A 209 5.40 -24.47 -5.29
N GLU A 210 4.61 -24.37 -6.36
CA GLU A 210 5.07 -24.25 -7.74
C GLU A 210 5.98 -23.02 -7.89
N PHE A 211 5.53 -21.86 -7.42
CA PHE A 211 6.35 -20.65 -7.39
C PHE A 211 7.68 -20.85 -6.64
N LEU A 212 7.66 -21.50 -5.48
CA LEU A 212 8.88 -21.77 -4.70
C LEU A 212 9.84 -22.76 -5.37
N ALA A 213 9.36 -23.60 -6.29
CA ALA A 213 10.17 -24.56 -7.03
C ALA A 213 10.84 -23.91 -8.25
N GLU A 214 10.17 -22.96 -8.90
CA GLU A 214 10.64 -22.34 -10.13
C GLU A 214 11.38 -21.02 -9.91
N ALA A 215 10.91 -20.18 -8.99
CA ALA A 215 11.42 -18.82 -8.82
C ALA A 215 12.65 -18.78 -7.91
N PRO A 216 13.75 -18.13 -8.34
CA PRO A 216 14.92 -17.95 -7.49
C PRO A 216 14.67 -16.92 -6.39
N LYS A 217 15.48 -17.01 -5.32
CA LYS A 217 15.53 -15.99 -4.26
C LYS A 217 16.00 -14.66 -4.82
N ARG A 218 15.20 -13.61 -4.65
CA ARG A 218 15.63 -12.23 -4.89
C ARG A 218 16.51 -11.78 -3.72
N LEU A 219 17.73 -11.35 -4.02
CA LEU A 219 18.68 -10.87 -3.02
C LEU A 219 18.94 -9.38 -3.21
N ASN A 220 19.21 -8.65 -2.13
CA ASN A 220 19.76 -7.31 -2.21
C ASN A 220 21.29 -7.35 -2.42
N GLY A 221 21.92 -6.20 -2.65
CA GLY A 221 23.38 -6.10 -2.79
C GLY A 221 24.19 -6.57 -1.57
N LYS A 222 23.53 -6.84 -0.43
CA LYS A 222 24.13 -7.41 0.79
C LYS A 222 23.85 -8.92 0.94
N GLY A 223 23.29 -9.57 -0.08
CA GLY A 223 22.95 -10.99 -0.06
C GLY A 223 21.74 -11.36 0.81
N GLN A 224 20.98 -10.38 1.30
CA GLN A 224 19.78 -10.63 2.10
C GLN A 224 18.56 -10.85 1.21
N GLU A 225 17.71 -11.81 1.59
CA GLU A 225 16.52 -12.16 0.83
C GLU A 225 15.46 -11.05 0.86
N LEU A 226 15.11 -10.57 -0.32
CA LEU A 226 14.00 -9.65 -0.56
C LEU A 226 12.69 -10.44 -0.68
N LYS A 227 11.60 -9.82 -0.25
CA LYS A 227 10.27 -10.41 -0.37
C LYS A 227 9.83 -10.41 -1.83
N SER A 228 9.51 -11.58 -2.35
CA SER A 228 8.92 -11.77 -3.68
C SER A 228 7.41 -11.98 -3.57
N ASN A 229 6.67 -11.78 -4.66
CA ASN A 229 5.24 -12.03 -4.73
C ASN A 229 4.94 -13.18 -5.68
N ILE A 230 4.00 -14.05 -5.29
CA ILE A 230 3.64 -15.26 -6.05
C ILE A 230 3.07 -14.92 -7.44
N THR A 231 2.31 -13.83 -7.57
CA THR A 231 1.63 -13.46 -8.82
C THR A 231 2.42 -12.51 -9.70
N ASP A 232 3.27 -11.68 -9.08
CA ASP A 232 4.11 -10.70 -9.78
C ASP A 232 5.48 -10.65 -9.08
N PRO A 233 6.41 -11.55 -9.44
CA PRO A 233 7.68 -11.74 -8.71
C PRO A 233 8.58 -10.51 -8.71
N ASP A 234 8.43 -9.65 -9.71
CA ASP A 234 9.22 -8.44 -9.89
C ASP A 234 8.73 -7.30 -9.00
N SER A 235 7.43 -7.22 -8.71
CA SER A 235 6.87 -6.22 -7.80
C SER A 235 7.39 -6.32 -6.34
N ALA A 236 7.35 -5.21 -5.60
CA ALA A 236 7.76 -5.16 -4.19
C ALA A 236 6.73 -4.49 -3.27
N LYS A 237 6.86 -4.77 -1.96
CA LYS A 237 6.10 -4.08 -0.91
C LYS A 237 6.70 -2.71 -0.66
N MET A 238 5.89 -1.66 -0.85
CA MET A 238 6.34 -0.28 -0.74
C MET A 238 5.46 0.50 0.24
N ALA A 239 6.10 1.25 1.13
CA ALA A 239 5.40 2.17 2.02
C ALA A 239 5.06 3.46 1.27
N THR A 240 3.79 3.85 1.35
CA THR A 240 3.25 5.11 0.85
C THR A 240 2.55 5.86 1.98
N ASN A 241 2.23 7.14 1.76
CA ASN A 241 1.49 7.95 2.74
C ASN A 241 0.08 7.37 3.07
N LYS A 242 -0.48 6.56 2.16
CA LYS A 242 -1.80 5.90 2.32
C LYS A 242 -1.70 4.45 2.81
N GLY A 243 -0.50 4.00 3.19
CA GLY A 243 -0.21 2.64 3.67
C GLY A 243 0.70 1.84 2.75
N VAL A 244 0.76 0.52 2.95
CA VAL A 244 1.63 -0.37 2.19
C VAL A 244 0.90 -0.93 0.96
N ILE A 245 1.53 -0.73 -0.21
CA ILE A 245 1.09 -1.28 -1.50
C ILE A 245 2.06 -2.37 -1.97
N GLN A 246 1.60 -3.24 -2.88
CA GLN A 246 2.46 -4.08 -3.70
C GLN A 246 2.57 -3.41 -5.07
N GLY A 247 3.77 -3.11 -5.54
CA GLY A 247 3.92 -2.29 -6.73
C GLY A 247 5.35 -2.11 -7.20
N TYR A 248 5.54 -1.01 -7.94
CA TYR A 248 6.79 -0.60 -8.54
C TYR A 248 7.08 0.85 -8.21
N ALA A 249 8.35 1.20 -8.08
CA ALA A 249 8.81 2.57 -8.05
C ALA A 249 9.21 2.91 -9.48
N ALA A 250 8.43 3.78 -10.12
CA ALA A 250 8.76 4.36 -11.40
C ALA A 250 9.53 5.66 -11.17
N GLN A 251 10.60 5.91 -11.90
CA GLN A 251 11.31 7.20 -11.92
C GLN A 251 11.31 7.77 -13.32
N ALA A 252 11.35 9.10 -13.38
CA ALA A 252 11.56 9.83 -14.61
C ALA A 252 12.61 10.92 -14.38
N ALA A 253 13.50 11.09 -15.35
CA ALA A 253 14.34 12.28 -15.49
C ALA A 253 13.70 13.20 -16.52
N VAL A 254 13.52 14.47 -16.18
CA VAL A 254 12.75 15.44 -16.97
C VAL A 254 13.56 16.70 -17.21
N ASP A 255 13.60 17.14 -18.46
CA ASP A 255 14.24 18.39 -18.89
C ASP A 255 13.48 19.62 -18.39
N SER A 256 14.23 20.65 -17.99
CA SER A 256 13.66 21.88 -17.43
C SER A 256 13.02 22.82 -18.45
N ALA A 257 13.45 22.81 -19.72
CA ALA A 257 13.01 23.77 -20.71
C ALA A 257 11.61 23.46 -21.24
N HIS A 258 11.37 22.20 -21.62
CA HIS A 258 10.11 21.79 -22.24
C HIS A 258 9.42 20.59 -21.56
N GLN A 259 9.92 20.17 -20.38
CA GLN A 259 9.37 19.05 -19.62
C GLN A 259 9.42 17.72 -20.38
N VAL A 260 10.39 17.57 -21.29
CA VAL A 260 10.62 16.32 -22.01
C VAL A 260 11.21 15.32 -21.04
N ILE A 261 10.58 14.14 -20.95
CA ILE A 261 11.10 13.04 -20.15
C ILE A 261 12.27 12.44 -20.93
N VAL A 262 13.49 12.50 -20.40
CA VAL A 262 14.72 12.03 -21.08
C VAL A 262 15.18 10.65 -20.62
N ALA A 263 14.70 10.19 -19.46
CA ALA A 263 14.95 8.83 -18.98
C ALA A 263 13.77 8.34 -18.14
N VAL A 264 13.49 7.03 -18.20
CA VAL A 264 12.44 6.36 -17.41
C VAL A 264 12.92 4.99 -17.00
N ASP A 265 12.73 4.64 -15.74
CA ASP A 265 12.89 3.27 -15.29
C ASP A 265 11.85 2.87 -14.25
N VAL A 266 11.62 1.58 -14.12
CA VAL A 266 10.63 1.01 -13.22
C VAL A 266 11.27 -0.15 -12.48
N VAL A 267 11.40 0.00 -11.17
CA VAL A 267 11.98 -1.04 -10.31
C VAL A 267 11.02 -1.53 -9.26
N GLY A 268 11.01 -2.83 -9.07
CA GLY A 268 10.37 -3.48 -7.93
C GLY A 268 11.24 -3.43 -6.68
N SER A 269 11.67 -2.24 -6.28
CA SER A 269 12.41 -1.97 -5.05
C SER A 269 11.79 -0.79 -4.33
N GLY A 270 11.67 -0.87 -3.01
CA GLY A 270 11.12 0.21 -2.19
C GLY A 270 12.11 1.36 -1.92
N SER A 271 13.37 1.24 -2.35
CA SER A 271 14.41 2.25 -2.17
C SER A 271 14.60 3.03 -3.47
N GLU A 272 14.26 4.32 -3.44
CA GLU A 272 14.48 5.25 -4.55
C GLU A 272 15.98 5.62 -4.68
N GLN A 273 16.74 5.57 -3.58
CA GLN A 273 18.17 5.88 -3.54
C GLN A 273 18.99 5.10 -4.58
N THR A 274 18.70 3.82 -4.77
CA THR A 274 19.46 2.97 -5.71
C THR A 274 19.26 3.35 -7.18
N MET A 275 18.30 4.22 -7.48
CA MET A 275 17.89 4.53 -8.85
C MET A 275 18.45 5.83 -9.39
N LEU A 276 19.05 6.67 -8.55
CA LEU A 276 19.60 7.95 -8.99
C LEU A 276 20.68 7.76 -10.07
N ILE A 277 21.71 6.96 -9.78
CA ILE A 277 22.85 6.76 -10.70
C ILE A 277 22.40 6.12 -12.02
N PRO A 278 21.60 5.02 -12.02
CA PRO A 278 21.03 4.49 -13.26
C PRO A 278 20.25 5.52 -14.09
N MET A 279 19.52 6.43 -13.44
CA MET A 279 18.78 7.49 -14.14
C MET A 279 19.69 8.55 -14.74
N VAL A 280 20.74 8.95 -14.03
CA VAL A 280 21.76 9.87 -14.55
C VAL A 280 22.49 9.25 -15.74
N GLU A 281 22.87 7.98 -15.66
CA GLU A 281 23.53 7.27 -16.76
C GLU A 281 22.63 7.17 -18.01
N GLN A 282 21.34 6.90 -17.82
CA GLN A 282 20.36 6.86 -18.92
C GLN A 282 20.09 8.25 -19.52
N ALA A 283 20.12 9.31 -18.72
CA ALA A 283 19.90 10.68 -19.17
C ALA A 283 21.13 11.32 -19.83
N LYS A 284 22.34 10.82 -19.51
CA LYS A 284 23.62 11.36 -19.96
C LYS A 284 23.73 11.61 -21.48
N PRO A 285 23.24 10.73 -22.38
CA PRO A 285 23.31 10.97 -23.83
C PRO A 285 22.54 12.20 -24.31
N TRP A 286 21.60 12.70 -23.51
CA TRP A 286 20.71 13.81 -23.85
C TRP A 286 21.13 15.12 -23.20
N GLY A 287 22.14 15.10 -22.32
CA GLY A 287 22.70 16.27 -21.66
C GLY A 287 24.08 16.61 -22.18
N ASP A 288 24.57 17.78 -21.77
CA ASP A 288 25.95 18.21 -21.95
C ASP A 288 26.74 17.94 -20.65
N ASP A 289 28.06 18.13 -20.67
CA ASP A 289 28.90 17.86 -19.48
C ASP A 289 28.55 18.74 -18.27
N ASP A 290 27.99 19.92 -18.52
CA ASP A 290 27.58 20.90 -17.49
C ASP A 290 26.11 20.75 -17.07
N THR A 291 25.38 19.76 -17.58
CA THR A 291 23.97 19.54 -17.23
C THR A 291 23.80 19.30 -15.73
N LEU A 292 22.96 20.13 -15.09
CA LEU A 292 22.69 20.02 -13.67
C LEU A 292 21.65 18.93 -13.38
N ILE A 293 22.01 17.95 -12.57
CA ILE A 293 21.06 16.96 -12.05
C ILE A 293 20.43 17.46 -10.75
N THR A 294 19.10 17.45 -10.64
CA THR A 294 18.40 17.74 -9.39
C THR A 294 17.50 16.58 -8.99
N ALA A 295 17.44 16.28 -7.68
CA ALA A 295 16.62 15.21 -7.15
C ALA A 295 16.18 15.52 -5.71
N ASP A 296 15.09 14.89 -5.29
CA ASP A 296 14.57 15.05 -3.93
C ASP A 296 15.48 14.42 -2.86
N ALA A 297 15.17 14.67 -1.59
CA ALA A 297 15.96 14.12 -0.48
C ALA A 297 15.89 12.58 -0.36
N GLY A 298 14.87 11.96 -0.95
CA GLY A 298 14.73 10.51 -1.05
C GLY A 298 15.88 9.86 -1.82
N TYR A 299 16.51 10.58 -2.75
CA TYR A 299 17.67 10.10 -3.52
C TYR A 299 19.02 10.34 -2.84
N HIS A 300 19.08 11.05 -1.70
CA HIS A 300 20.35 11.33 -1.03
C HIS A 300 20.92 10.10 -0.31
N SER A 301 22.15 9.71 -0.68
CA SER A 301 23.00 8.75 0.03
C SER A 301 24.48 9.10 -0.17
N ASP A 302 25.35 8.76 0.79
CA ASP A 302 26.79 9.04 0.67
C ASP A 302 27.39 8.35 -0.57
N THR A 303 26.89 7.16 -0.90
CA THR A 303 27.31 6.42 -2.11
C THR A 303 26.92 7.14 -3.39
N ASN A 304 25.73 7.75 -3.44
CA ASN A 304 25.26 8.50 -4.61
C ASN A 304 26.06 9.79 -4.78
N VAL A 305 26.31 10.51 -3.69
CA VAL A 305 27.10 11.76 -3.73
C VAL A 305 28.53 11.46 -4.16
N GLN A 306 29.14 10.40 -3.64
CA GLN A 306 30.48 9.98 -4.07
C GLN A 306 30.50 9.61 -5.56
N ALA A 307 29.52 8.83 -6.04
CA ALA A 307 29.46 8.44 -7.45
C ALA A 307 29.31 9.65 -8.39
N LEU A 308 28.48 10.63 -8.03
CA LEU A 308 28.32 11.88 -8.80
C LEU A 308 29.59 12.75 -8.80
N HIS A 309 30.29 12.78 -7.66
CA HIS A 309 31.57 13.47 -7.55
C HIS A 309 32.64 12.80 -8.44
N ASP A 310 32.73 11.47 -8.38
CA ASP A 310 33.71 10.70 -9.16
C ASP A 310 33.44 10.78 -10.67
N SER A 311 32.18 10.91 -11.08
CA SER A 311 31.78 11.14 -12.48
C SER A 311 31.83 12.61 -12.91
N ASN A 312 32.24 13.52 -12.02
CA ASN A 312 32.26 14.97 -12.21
C ASN A 312 30.93 15.52 -12.75
N THR A 313 29.81 14.97 -12.27
CA THR A 313 28.46 15.35 -12.71
C THR A 313 27.90 16.44 -11.81
N PRO A 314 27.56 17.63 -12.34
CA PRO A 314 26.94 18.68 -11.54
C PRO A 314 25.61 18.19 -10.97
N ALA A 315 25.45 18.26 -9.64
CA ALA A 315 24.23 17.81 -8.99
C ALA A 315 23.83 18.65 -7.79
N MET A 316 22.53 18.89 -7.64
CA MET A 316 21.89 19.52 -6.48
C MET A 316 20.86 18.57 -5.87
N ILE A 317 21.25 17.92 -4.77
CA ILE A 317 20.40 16.95 -4.07
C ILE A 317 20.26 17.39 -2.62
N ALA A 318 19.02 17.56 -2.17
CA ALA A 318 18.75 17.91 -0.78
C ALA A 318 19.14 16.76 0.15
N ASP A 319 19.82 17.04 1.26
CA ASP A 319 20.04 15.98 2.25
C ASP A 319 18.81 15.73 3.14
N ASN A 320 18.78 14.56 3.77
CA ASN A 320 17.69 14.12 4.65
C ASN A 320 17.50 14.99 5.91
N LYS A 321 18.45 15.88 6.22
CA LYS A 321 18.42 16.80 7.36
C LYS A 321 18.09 18.24 6.94
N MET A 322 17.96 18.54 5.64
CA MET A 322 17.70 19.87 5.10
C MET A 322 16.55 20.58 5.84
N ARG A 323 15.41 19.90 5.98
CA ARG A 323 14.23 20.44 6.69
C ARG A 323 14.45 20.75 8.17
N LYS A 324 15.46 20.13 8.82
CA LYS A 324 15.78 20.41 10.23
C LYS A 324 16.72 21.60 10.40
N ARG A 325 17.51 21.92 9.37
CA ARG A 325 18.51 23.00 9.41
C ARG A 325 17.97 24.32 8.86
N ASP A 326 16.95 24.26 8.01
CA ASP A 326 16.38 25.45 7.38
C ASP A 326 15.32 26.09 8.29
N GLU A 327 15.61 27.33 8.69
CA GLU A 327 14.80 28.12 9.61
C GLU A 327 13.35 28.30 9.14
N ARG A 328 13.09 28.25 7.83
CA ARG A 328 11.74 28.35 7.26
C ARG A 328 10.83 27.18 7.64
N PHE A 329 11.42 26.06 8.05
CA PHE A 329 10.70 24.85 8.45
C PHE A 329 10.55 24.68 9.97
N THR A 330 11.07 25.60 10.78
CA THR A 330 11.01 25.52 12.26
C THR A 330 9.58 25.49 12.79
N GLU A 331 8.70 26.32 12.23
CA GLU A 331 7.28 26.39 12.58
C GLU A 331 6.40 25.43 11.75
N GLN A 332 7.00 24.70 10.79
CA GLN A 332 6.26 23.74 9.97
C GLN A 332 6.01 22.47 10.80
N ALA A 333 4.90 22.48 11.55
CA ALA A 333 4.40 21.28 12.18
C ALA A 333 4.37 20.14 11.14
N LYS A 334 4.87 18.94 11.51
CA LYS A 334 4.60 17.72 10.72
C LYS A 334 3.12 17.76 10.41
N HIS A 335 2.73 17.76 9.14
CA HIS A 335 1.34 17.53 8.76
C HIS A 335 0.93 16.21 9.41
N LYS A 336 0.38 16.26 10.63
CA LYS A 336 -0.41 15.18 11.20
C LYS A 336 -1.52 15.05 10.19
N ALA A 337 -1.54 13.91 9.49
CA ALA A 337 -2.50 13.64 8.44
C ALA A 337 -3.85 14.22 8.85
N LYS A 338 -4.36 15.18 8.08
CA LYS A 338 -5.77 15.54 8.21
C LYS A 338 -6.52 14.21 8.05
N PRO A 339 -7.47 13.87 8.94
CA PRO A 339 -8.28 12.68 8.73
C PRO A 339 -8.88 12.81 7.33
N ASP A 340 -8.59 11.83 6.48
CA ASP A 340 -9.04 11.80 5.09
C ASP A 340 -10.58 11.82 5.10
N PRO A 341 -11.26 12.83 4.51
CA PRO A 341 -12.72 12.94 4.56
C PRO A 341 -13.46 11.76 3.92
N LEU A 342 -12.75 10.87 3.21
CA LEU A 342 -13.32 9.81 2.38
C LEU A 342 -12.85 8.40 2.75
N TYR A 343 -12.15 8.21 3.87
CA TYR A 343 -11.76 6.89 4.37
C TYR A 343 -12.24 6.63 5.81
N ASP A 344 -13.54 6.81 6.05
CA ASP A 344 -14.21 6.30 7.24
C ASP A 344 -14.52 4.80 7.09
N LYS A 345 -13.48 3.97 7.14
CA LYS A 345 -13.66 2.55 7.53
C LYS A 345 -13.76 2.48 9.05
N GLN A 346 -14.87 2.96 9.61
CA GLN A 346 -15.54 2.48 10.82
C GLN A 346 -16.67 3.42 11.25
N ALA A 347 -17.85 3.28 10.63
CA ALA A 347 -19.10 3.42 11.38
C ALA A 347 -19.33 2.12 12.18
N ALA A 348 -18.38 1.80 13.06
CA ALA A 348 -18.62 0.97 14.23
C ALA A 348 -18.33 1.90 15.39
N THR A 349 -19.40 2.41 15.99
CA THR A 349 -19.48 3.25 17.17
C THR A 349 -18.16 3.30 17.94
N GLN A 350 -17.38 4.39 17.75
CA GLN A 350 -16.29 4.74 18.65
C GLN A 350 -16.91 4.97 20.03
N THR A 351 -17.05 3.89 20.79
CA THR A 351 -17.05 3.98 22.24
C THR A 351 -15.67 4.49 22.59
N THR A 352 -15.58 5.78 22.91
CA THR A 352 -14.44 6.35 23.62
C THR A 352 -14.08 5.39 24.74
N LYS A 353 -12.95 4.68 24.61
CA LYS A 353 -12.45 3.83 25.69
C LYS A 353 -12.43 4.68 26.95
N PRO A 354 -13.07 4.25 28.06
CA PRO A 354 -12.96 5.00 29.30
C PRO A 354 -11.48 5.08 29.67
N LEU A 355 -10.97 6.30 29.84
CA LEU A 355 -9.65 6.55 30.37
C LEU A 355 -9.63 5.98 31.80
N TYR A 356 -8.79 4.97 32.03
CA TYR A 356 -8.59 4.44 33.37
C TYR A 356 -7.61 5.34 34.14
N PHE A 357 -7.87 5.57 35.42
CA PHE A 357 -6.91 6.28 36.28
C PHE A 357 -5.61 5.49 36.43
N HIS A 358 -4.49 6.21 36.40
CA HIS A 358 -3.14 5.69 36.59
C HIS A 358 -2.59 6.14 37.94
N ALA A 359 -1.46 5.55 38.37
CA ALA A 359 -0.83 5.86 39.67
C ALA A 359 -0.60 7.36 39.92
N LYS A 360 -0.27 8.11 38.86
CA LYS A 360 -0.08 9.57 38.91
C LYS A 360 -1.32 10.38 39.33
N ASP A 361 -2.51 9.80 39.18
CA ASP A 361 -3.77 10.47 39.50
C ASP A 361 -4.11 10.31 41.00
N PHE A 362 -3.32 9.53 41.75
CA PHE A 362 -3.42 9.35 43.19
C PHE A 362 -2.35 10.17 43.89
N ARG A 363 -2.70 10.79 45.02
CA ARG A 363 -1.74 11.52 45.87
C ARG A 363 -1.28 10.62 47.00
N PHE A 364 0.01 10.33 47.07
CA PHE A 364 0.59 9.50 48.14
C PHE A 364 1.16 10.40 49.23
N ASN A 365 0.86 10.08 50.48
CA ASN A 365 1.33 10.80 51.65
C ASN A 365 2.41 9.97 52.37
N ASP A 366 3.28 10.63 53.14
CA ASP A 366 4.43 10.01 53.82
C ASP A 366 4.04 9.12 55.03
N ASP A 367 2.75 9.04 55.36
CA ASP A 367 2.17 8.33 56.52
C ASP A 367 1.48 7.01 56.14
N ASN A 368 1.88 6.37 55.03
CA ASN A 368 1.24 5.17 54.46
C ASN A 368 -0.24 5.37 54.06
N THR A 369 -0.67 6.62 53.87
CA THR A 369 -1.98 6.95 53.31
C THR A 369 -1.85 7.43 51.86
N ALA A 370 -2.91 7.25 51.08
CA ALA A 370 -3.01 7.85 49.74
C ALA A 370 -4.41 8.41 49.53
N THR A 371 -4.55 9.53 48.83
CA THR A 371 -5.83 10.12 48.45
C THR A 371 -6.16 9.77 47.01
N CYS A 372 -7.33 9.17 46.78
CA CYS A 372 -7.81 8.86 45.43
C CYS A 372 -8.32 10.10 44.69
N PRO A 373 -8.52 10.04 43.35
CA PRO A 373 -9.09 11.15 42.57
C PRO A 373 -10.47 11.64 43.07
N ALA A 374 -11.22 10.80 43.78
CA ALA A 374 -12.51 11.14 44.39
C ALA A 374 -12.38 11.75 45.81
N GLY A 375 -11.15 11.99 46.30
CA GLY A 375 -10.89 12.64 47.59
C GLY A 375 -10.95 11.72 48.81
N LYS A 376 -11.09 10.39 48.64
CA LYS A 376 -11.12 9.42 49.74
C LYS A 376 -9.72 8.94 50.12
N ALA A 377 -9.49 8.75 51.41
CA ALA A 377 -8.23 8.22 51.94
C ALA A 377 -8.17 6.69 51.80
N LEU A 378 -7.01 6.19 51.35
CA LEU A 378 -6.66 4.80 51.19
C LEU A 378 -5.57 4.47 52.19
N LEU A 379 -5.69 3.33 52.86
CA LEU A 379 -4.74 2.89 53.87
C LEU A 379 -3.88 1.75 53.34
N SER A 380 -2.58 1.82 53.60
CA SER A 380 -1.66 0.73 53.34
C SER A 380 -1.19 0.08 54.65
N SER A 381 -0.89 -1.22 54.59
CA SER A 381 -0.23 -1.94 55.68
C SER A 381 1.28 -1.68 55.78
N GLY A 382 1.84 -0.82 54.91
CA GLY A 382 3.26 -0.48 54.90
C GLY A 382 4.18 -1.56 54.30
N ARG A 383 3.61 -2.68 53.83
CA ARG A 383 4.38 -3.79 53.25
C ARG A 383 4.70 -3.53 51.78
N VAL A 384 5.98 -3.60 51.44
CA VAL A 384 6.49 -3.51 50.06
C VAL A 384 6.63 -4.92 49.49
N HIS A 385 5.97 -5.15 48.36
CA HIS A 385 6.00 -6.38 47.58
C HIS A 385 6.87 -6.19 46.33
N THR A 386 7.29 -7.28 45.68
CA THR A 386 8.11 -7.20 44.45
C THR A 386 7.35 -7.84 43.29
N SER A 387 7.24 -7.15 42.15
CA SER A 387 6.58 -7.67 40.95
C SER A 387 7.40 -8.77 40.27
N GLU A 388 6.78 -9.55 39.37
CA GLU A 388 7.49 -10.53 38.53
C GLU A 388 8.60 -9.88 37.66
N SER A 389 8.49 -8.57 37.39
CA SER A 389 9.49 -7.75 36.71
C SER A 389 10.56 -7.13 37.63
N GLY A 390 10.56 -7.46 38.93
CA GLY A 390 11.57 -7.03 39.89
C GLY A 390 11.36 -5.63 40.48
N HIS A 391 10.19 -5.01 40.29
CA HIS A 391 9.91 -3.67 40.80
C HIS A 391 9.19 -3.72 42.15
N PRO A 392 9.64 -2.95 43.16
CA PRO A 392 8.92 -2.84 44.42
C PRO A 392 7.59 -2.11 44.23
N TYR A 393 6.54 -2.58 44.89
CA TYR A 393 5.21 -1.98 44.90
C TYR A 393 4.54 -2.11 46.27
N GLN A 394 3.63 -1.19 46.60
CA GLN A 394 2.91 -1.18 47.87
C GLN A 394 1.40 -1.19 47.62
N LEU A 395 0.66 -1.95 48.43
CA LEU A 395 -0.78 -2.10 48.28
C LEU A 395 -1.53 -1.10 49.16
N TYR A 396 -2.49 -0.39 48.56
CA TYR A 396 -3.39 0.55 49.24
C TYR A 396 -4.83 0.05 49.08
N ASN A 397 -5.56 -0.02 50.19
CA ASN A 397 -6.92 -0.57 50.21
C ASN A 397 -7.95 0.55 50.40
N ALA A 398 -9.01 0.48 49.60
CA ALA A 398 -10.23 1.27 49.77
C ALA A 398 -11.31 0.43 50.48
N GLN A 399 -12.24 1.08 51.18
CA GLN A 399 -13.45 0.39 51.63
C GLN A 399 -14.40 0.14 50.45
N ALA A 400 -15.00 -1.05 50.39
CA ALA A 400 -15.89 -1.44 49.29
C ALA A 400 -17.13 -0.52 49.19
N SER A 401 -17.63 -0.02 50.33
CA SER A 401 -18.71 0.97 50.42
C SER A 401 -18.37 2.29 49.72
N ASP A 402 -17.14 2.79 49.90
CA ASP A 402 -16.67 4.03 49.29
C ASP A 402 -16.50 3.90 47.77
N CYS A 403 -16.08 2.74 47.28
CA CYS A 403 -15.94 2.50 45.84
C CYS A 403 -17.29 2.28 45.14
N ASN A 404 -18.20 1.50 45.75
CA ASN A 404 -19.50 1.19 45.14
C ASN A 404 -20.39 2.42 44.98
N ALA A 405 -20.26 3.41 45.86
CA ALA A 405 -21.00 4.67 45.79
C ALA A 405 -20.27 5.78 44.99
N CYS A 406 -19.10 5.48 44.41
CA CYS A 406 -18.26 6.48 43.76
C CYS A 406 -18.68 6.74 42.30
N LEU A 407 -18.91 8.00 41.94
CA LEU A 407 -19.21 8.42 40.56
C LEU A 407 -18.04 8.16 39.58
N LEU A 408 -16.81 8.03 40.09
CA LEU A 408 -15.61 7.74 39.31
C LEU A 408 -15.26 6.24 39.22
N HIS A 409 -16.11 5.37 39.80
CA HIS A 409 -15.88 3.93 39.91
C HIS A 409 -15.53 3.24 38.57
N GLN A 410 -16.22 3.62 37.49
CA GLN A 410 -16.01 3.02 36.15
C GLN A 410 -14.66 3.38 35.50
N GLN A 411 -14.00 4.45 35.95
CA GLN A 411 -12.67 4.85 35.49
C GLN A 411 -11.55 4.28 36.38
N CYS A 412 -11.89 3.73 37.55
CA CYS A 412 -10.93 3.04 38.42
C CYS A 412 -10.87 1.54 38.11
N LEU A 413 -12.02 0.85 38.04
CA LEU A 413 -12.08 -0.62 38.00
C LEU A 413 -12.31 -1.15 36.59
N LYS A 414 -11.45 -2.09 36.15
CA LYS A 414 -11.68 -2.83 34.90
C LYS A 414 -12.86 -3.81 35.07
N PRO A 415 -13.80 -3.88 34.12
CA PRO A 415 -14.83 -4.90 34.15
C PRO A 415 -14.21 -6.30 34.04
N ARG A 416 -14.75 -7.24 34.81
CA ARG A 416 -14.32 -8.65 34.78
C ARG A 416 -14.65 -9.22 33.39
N LYS A 417 -13.67 -9.76 32.66
CA LYS A 417 -13.96 -10.54 31.44
C LYS A 417 -14.74 -11.79 31.86
N VAL A 418 -16.01 -11.86 31.51
CA VAL A 418 -16.80 -13.09 31.60
C VAL A 418 -16.32 -14.00 30.45
N PRO A 419 -15.96 -15.26 30.70
CA PRO A 419 -15.69 -16.20 29.63
C PRO A 419 -16.98 -16.44 28.83
N GLU A 420 -16.88 -16.27 27.51
CA GLU A 420 -17.97 -16.36 26.54
C GLU A 420 -18.49 -17.81 26.50
N GLN A 421 -19.67 -18.05 27.10
CA GLN A 421 -20.41 -19.31 26.98
C GLN A 421 -21.75 -19.07 26.28
N GLU A 422 -21.85 -19.74 25.13
CA GLU A 422 -23.02 -20.28 24.44
C GLU A 422 -24.41 -19.80 24.88
N SER A 423 -25.05 -19.05 23.99
CA SER A 423 -26.48 -18.82 23.99
C SER A 423 -27.24 -20.12 23.65
N SER A 424 -27.96 -20.68 24.62
CA SER A 424 -29.09 -21.59 24.38
C SER A 424 -30.34 -21.10 25.12
N LYS A 425 -31.45 -21.13 24.39
CA LYS A 425 -32.81 -20.69 24.73
C LYS A 425 -33.38 -21.32 26.01
N SER A 426 -34.27 -20.56 26.66
CA SER A 426 -35.66 -20.92 27.04
C SER A 426 -36.00 -20.51 28.49
N GLY A 427 -37.16 -19.89 28.65
CA GLY A 427 -37.58 -19.26 29.91
C GLY A 427 -38.27 -20.19 30.90
N SER A 428 -38.44 -19.72 32.13
CA SER A 428 -39.68 -19.75 32.90
C SER A 428 -39.46 -19.21 34.31
N SER A 429 -40.50 -18.56 34.80
CA SER A 429 -40.73 -18.05 36.15
C SER A 429 -40.38 -19.02 37.27
N HIS A 430 -39.70 -18.57 38.33
CA HIS A 430 -40.05 -18.81 39.74
C HIS A 430 -39.06 -18.12 40.69
N SER A 431 -39.58 -17.35 41.66
CA SER A 431 -38.90 -17.04 42.92
C SER A 431 -39.30 -18.13 43.94
N PRO A 432 -38.39 -18.66 44.77
CA PRO A 432 -38.43 -18.24 46.19
C PRO A 432 -37.11 -18.30 47.00
N ARG A 433 -37.08 -17.41 48.00
CA ARG A 433 -36.63 -17.50 49.42
C ARG A 433 -35.25 -18.07 49.82
N LEU A 434 -34.67 -17.30 50.76
CA LEU A 434 -33.49 -17.58 51.59
C LEU A 434 -33.58 -18.89 52.38
N GLY A 435 -32.44 -19.58 52.50
CA GLY A 435 -32.18 -20.65 53.46
C GLY A 435 -30.71 -21.09 53.40
N SER A 436 -29.95 -20.74 54.42
CA SER A 436 -28.52 -21.02 54.62
C SER A 436 -28.23 -22.51 54.91
N SER A 437 -27.21 -23.11 54.27
CA SER A 437 -26.08 -23.84 54.94
C SER A 437 -25.19 -24.67 53.97
N PHE A 438 -23.88 -24.36 54.02
CA PHE A 438 -22.68 -25.20 53.81
C PHE A 438 -22.46 -26.02 52.51
N ARG A 439 -21.40 -25.68 51.75
CA ARG A 439 -20.06 -26.35 51.76
C ARG A 439 -19.07 -25.69 50.77
N HIS A 440 -17.82 -25.54 51.24
CA HIS A 440 -16.53 -25.25 50.59
C HIS A 440 -16.46 -24.61 49.19
N SER A 441 -15.86 -23.42 49.07
CA SER A 441 -14.41 -23.21 48.79
C SER A 441 -14.13 -21.80 48.24
N SER A 442 -13.11 -21.13 48.80
CA SER A 442 -12.34 -20.00 48.24
C SER A 442 -12.97 -18.59 48.17
N PRO A 443 -12.44 -17.61 48.93
CA PRO A 443 -12.52 -16.20 48.59
C PRO A 443 -11.12 -15.58 48.48
N HIS A 444 -10.63 -15.33 47.26
CA HIS A 444 -9.54 -14.38 47.03
C HIS A 444 -9.95 -13.40 45.93
N CYS A 445 -10.42 -12.23 46.35
CA CYS A 445 -10.39 -11.01 45.54
C CYS A 445 -8.94 -10.52 45.47
N LEU A 446 -8.35 -10.49 44.29
CA LEU A 446 -7.01 -9.93 44.08
C LEU A 446 -7.04 -8.40 44.26
N PRO A 447 -6.08 -7.81 45.00
CA PRO A 447 -5.99 -6.38 45.25
C PRO A 447 -5.42 -5.63 44.05
N PHE A 448 -5.75 -4.34 43.95
CA PHE A 448 -5.15 -3.38 43.02
C PHE A 448 -3.62 -3.39 43.12
N SER A 449 -2.91 -3.61 42.01
CA SER A 449 -1.45 -3.47 41.94
C SER A 449 -1.09 -2.06 41.45
N LEU A 450 -0.63 -1.19 42.36
CA LEU A 450 -0.10 0.14 42.05
C LEU A 450 1.43 0.09 42.19
N LEU A 451 2.14 0.20 41.06
CA LEU A 451 3.59 0.35 41.01
C LEU A 451 3.96 1.80 41.36
N ALA A 452 4.51 2.01 42.55
CA ALA A 452 5.14 3.27 42.95
C ALA A 452 6.64 3.01 43.15
N GLY A 453 7.47 3.51 42.23
CA GLY A 453 8.92 3.43 42.34
C GLY A 453 9.45 4.50 43.30
N LEU A 454 9.90 4.08 44.48
CA LEU A 454 10.71 4.90 45.39
C LEU A 454 12.16 4.96 44.84
N ARG A 455 12.57 6.11 44.30
CA ARG A 455 14.01 6.43 44.14
C ARG A 455 14.46 7.21 45.38
N SER A 456 15.20 6.56 46.26
CA SER A 456 15.99 7.26 47.27
C SER A 456 17.20 7.91 46.58
N ARG A 457 17.35 9.23 46.75
CA ARG A 457 18.61 9.93 46.55
C ARG A 457 18.95 10.65 47.85
N SER A 458 19.87 10.06 48.61
CA SER A 458 20.60 10.76 49.66
C SER A 458 21.72 11.60 49.03
N ALA A 459 21.77 12.86 49.46
CA ALA A 459 22.83 13.87 49.42
C ALA A 459 24.12 13.59 48.61
N GLY A 460 24.47 14.52 47.71
CA GLY A 460 25.80 14.63 47.13
C GLY A 460 25.87 15.50 45.87
N SER A 461 25.91 16.83 46.08
CA SER A 461 26.59 17.88 45.28
C SER A 461 26.62 17.89 43.72
N CYS A 462 26.29 19.08 43.20
CA CYS A 462 26.84 19.78 42.01
C CYS A 462 26.62 19.26 40.57
N SER A 463 25.78 20.03 39.86
CA SER A 463 25.96 20.62 38.50
C SER A 463 26.71 19.86 37.39
N LEU A 464 26.05 19.69 36.23
CA LEU A 464 26.38 20.41 34.99
C LEU A 464 25.35 20.12 33.87
N GLN A 465 25.06 21.16 33.08
CA GLN A 465 24.28 21.14 31.84
C GLN A 465 25.00 20.37 30.72
N GLY A 466 24.20 19.84 29.79
CA GLY A 466 24.59 19.22 28.52
C GLY A 466 23.39 18.52 27.90
#